data_AF-A0A452ZZ40-F1
#
_entry.id   AF-A0A452ZZ40-F1
#
_cell.length_a   1.000
_cell.length_b   1.000
_cell.length_c   1.000
_cell.angle_alpha   90.00
_cell.angle_beta   90.00
_cell.angle_gamma   90.00
#
_symmetry.space_group_name_H-M   'P 1'
#
loop_
_entity.id
_entity.type
_entity.pdbx_description
1 polymer ?
#
loop_
_entity_poly.entity_id
_entity_poly.type
_entity_poly.pdbx_seq_one_letter_code
_entity_poly.pdbx_strand_id
1 'polypeptide(L)'
;MSPFEHGEVFVLDDGGEVDLDLGNYERFLDIKLTRDNNITTGKIYQAVINKERKGDYLGKTVQVVPHITDEIQDWIERVAMNPVDGTDKPADVCVIELGGTI
;
A
#
# COMPACT_ATOMS: atom_id res chain seq x y z
N MET A 1 8.41 14.99 0.12
CA MET A 1 8.48 15.19 1.59
C MET A 1 9.81 15.85 1.89
N SER A 2 9.85 16.84 2.78
CA SER A 2 11.12 17.35 3.31
C SER A 2 11.66 16.32 4.31
N PRO A 3 12.91 15.84 4.17
CA PRO A 3 13.50 14.91 5.14
C PRO A 3 13.51 15.45 6.57
N PHE A 4 13.48 16.78 6.71
CA PHE A 4 13.46 17.45 8.00
C PHE A 4 12.10 17.36 8.71
N GLU A 5 11.00 17.26 7.96
CA GLU A 5 9.64 17.30 8.51
C GLU A 5 9.02 15.91 8.66
N HIS A 6 9.40 14.97 7.78
CA HIS A 6 8.77 13.66 7.66
C HIS A 6 9.73 12.49 7.85
N GLY A 7 11.00 12.75 8.18
CA GLY A 7 12.04 11.72 8.24
C GLY A 7 12.62 11.38 6.86
N GLU A 8 13.60 10.48 6.85
CA GLU A 8 14.27 10.06 5.63
C GLU A 8 13.33 9.29 4.69
N VAL A 9 13.63 9.30 3.39
CA VAL A 9 12.91 8.48 2.40
C VAL A 9 13.68 7.19 2.21
N PHE A 10 12.96 6.06 2.19
CA PHE A 10 13.54 4.77 1.84
C PHE A 10 13.26 4.44 0.37
N VAL A 11 14.22 3.83 -0.31
CA VAL A 11 14.11 3.45 -1.74
C VAL A 11 14.13 1.93 -1.84
N LEU A 12 13.05 1.37 -2.37
CA LEU A 12 12.88 -0.08 -2.57
C LEU A 12 13.59 -0.55 -3.85
N ASP A 13 13.78 -1.87 -3.97
CA ASP A 13 14.39 -2.53 -5.14
C ASP A 13 13.65 -2.22 -6.45
N ASP A 14 12.34 -1.99 -6.39
CA ASP A 14 11.50 -1.63 -7.53
C ASP A 14 11.55 -0.12 -7.88
N GLY A 15 12.40 0.65 -7.22
CA GLY A 15 12.53 2.10 -7.36
C GLY A 15 11.41 2.91 -6.70
N GLY A 16 10.59 2.29 -5.85
CA GLY A 16 9.58 2.97 -5.05
C GLY A 16 10.21 3.83 -3.95
N GLU A 17 9.88 5.11 -3.94
CA GLU A 17 10.15 6.01 -2.81
C GLU A 17 9.05 5.85 -1.76
N VAL A 18 9.42 5.39 -0.56
CA VAL A 18 8.50 5.03 0.52
C VAL A 18 8.93 5.60 1.87
N ASP A 19 8.06 5.43 2.87
CA ASP A 19 8.35 5.77 4.25
C ASP A 19 9.54 4.93 4.79
N LEU A 20 10.33 5.52 5.70
CA LEU A 20 11.47 4.87 6.32
C LEU A 20 11.08 3.60 7.08
N ASP A 21 9.86 3.54 7.60
CA ASP A 21 9.36 2.38 8.35
C ASP A 21 9.38 1.09 7.52
N LEU A 22 9.21 1.16 6.19
CA LEU A 22 9.35 0.00 5.31
C LEU A 22 10.79 -0.55 5.29
N GLY A 23 11.79 0.32 5.37
CA GLY A 23 13.19 -0.09 5.47
C GLY A 23 13.50 -0.83 6.77
N ASN A 24 12.76 -0.54 7.85
CA ASN A 24 12.88 -1.31 9.09
C ASN A 24 12.40 -2.75 8.89
N TYR A 25 11.25 -2.96 8.23
CA TYR A 25 10.73 -4.31 7.96
C TYR A 25 11.68 -5.12 7.08
N GLU A 26 12.21 -4.55 6.00
CA GLU A 26 13.20 -5.25 5.16
C GLU A 26 14.44 -5.66 5.96
N ARG A 27 14.94 -4.75 6.81
CA ARG A 27 16.13 -5.00 7.63
C ARG A 27 15.93 -6.11 8.67
N PHE A 28 14.77 -6.18 9.32
CA PHE A 28 14.53 -7.12 10.42
C PHE A 28 13.99 -8.47 9.96
N LEU A 29 13.30 -8.51 8.82
CA LEU A 29 12.60 -9.71 8.35
C LEU A 29 13.31 -10.41 7.18
N ASP A 30 14.37 -9.82 6.62
CA ASP A 30 15.09 -10.34 5.44
C ASP A 30 14.14 -10.55 4.24
N ILE A 31 13.28 -9.56 4.00
CA ILE A 31 12.29 -9.54 2.90
C ILE A 31 12.56 -8.38 1.96
N LYS A 32 11.98 -8.47 0.76
CA LYS A 32 11.99 -7.42 -0.26
C LYS A 32 10.57 -6.96 -0.55
N LEU A 33 10.28 -5.72 -0.17
CA LEU A 33 8.99 -5.08 -0.38
C LEU A 33 8.97 -4.34 -1.72
N THR A 34 7.76 -4.01 -2.17
CA THR A 34 7.50 -3.24 -3.38
C THR A 34 6.76 -1.96 -3.04
N ARG A 35 6.68 -1.03 -3.99
CA ARG A 35 5.92 0.24 -3.81
C ARG A 35 4.46 0.03 -3.41
N ASP A 36 3.89 -1.15 -3.68
CA ASP A 36 2.51 -1.49 -3.37
C ASP A 36 2.31 -1.85 -1.89
N ASN A 37 3.38 -2.17 -1.15
CA ASN A 37 3.35 -2.41 0.29
C ASN A 37 3.19 -1.11 1.10
N ASN A 38 3.49 0.05 0.52
CA ASN A 38 3.21 1.35 1.12
C ASN A 38 1.85 1.88 0.63
N ILE A 39 0.82 1.79 1.47
CA ILE A 39 -0.52 2.30 1.16
C ILE A 39 -0.69 3.69 1.77
N THR A 40 -1.11 4.66 0.96
CA THR A 40 -1.42 6.01 1.44
C THR A 40 -2.83 6.40 1.05
N THR A 41 -3.43 7.33 1.81
CA THR A 41 -4.74 7.92 1.47
C THR A 41 -4.76 8.41 0.02
N GLY A 42 -3.70 9.09 -0.43
CA GLY A 42 -3.60 9.58 -1.81
C GLY A 42 -3.66 8.46 -2.86
N LYS A 43 -2.99 7.33 -2.63
CA LYS A 43 -3.02 6.18 -3.55
C LYS A 43 -4.43 5.58 -3.68
N ILE A 44 -5.12 5.38 -2.56
CA ILE A 44 -6.47 4.81 -2.54
C ILE A 44 -7.47 5.73 -3.24
N TYR A 45 -7.48 7.02 -2.89
CA TYR A 45 -8.37 7.98 -3.54
C TYR A 45 -8.08 8.09 -5.04
N GLN A 46 -6.80 8.08 -5.44
CA GLN A 46 -6.44 8.11 -6.85
C GLN A 46 -6.93 6.86 -7.60
N ALA A 47 -6.83 5.67 -7.00
CA ALA A 47 -7.34 4.43 -7.58
C ALA A 47 -8.86 4.48 -7.77
N VAL A 48 -9.61 4.90 -6.74
CA VAL A 48 -11.06 5.01 -6.80
C VAL A 48 -11.53 6.05 -7.82
N ILE A 49 -10.90 7.23 -7.87
CA ILE A 49 -11.20 8.26 -8.88
C ILE A 49 -10.94 7.73 -10.30
N ASN A 50 -9.89 6.94 -10.49
CA ASN A 50 -9.59 6.33 -11.78
C ASN A 50 -10.64 5.28 -12.18
N LYS A 51 -11.08 4.43 -11.25
CA LYS A 51 -12.17 3.46 -11.46
C LYS A 51 -13.49 4.16 -11.80
N GLU A 52 -13.80 5.25 -11.11
CA GLU A 52 -14.99 6.07 -11.38
C GLU A 52 -14.98 6.64 -12.80
N ARG A 53 -13.86 7.25 -13.21
CA ARG A 53 -13.70 7.82 -14.56
C ARG A 53 -13.77 6.78 -15.68
N LYS A 54 -13.36 5.53 -15.39
CA LYS A 54 -13.49 4.40 -16.33
C LYS A 54 -14.92 3.86 -16.44
N GLY A 55 -15.78 4.18 -15.46
CA GLY A 55 -17.15 3.70 -15.40
C GLY A 55 -17.32 2.38 -14.63
N ASP A 56 -16.32 1.97 -13.84
CA ASP A 56 -16.33 0.68 -13.12
C ASP A 56 -17.46 0.61 -12.07
N TYR A 57 -17.94 1.76 -11.59
CA TYR A 57 -19.08 1.86 -10.66
C TYR A 57 -20.44 1.99 -11.36
N LEU A 58 -20.52 1.75 -12.67
CA LEU A 58 -21.77 1.73 -13.45
C LEU A 58 -22.60 3.03 -13.34
N GLY A 59 -21.92 4.17 -13.20
CA GLY A 59 -22.54 5.49 -13.06
C GLY A 59 -23.20 5.74 -11.70
N LYS A 60 -23.02 4.85 -10.72
CA LYS A 60 -23.47 5.07 -9.34
C LYS A 60 -22.55 6.07 -8.63
N THR A 61 -23.10 6.75 -7.62
CA THR A 61 -22.33 7.66 -6.77
C THR A 61 -21.31 6.90 -5.94
N VAL A 62 -20.06 7.30 -6.05
CA VAL A 62 -18.97 6.83 -5.20
C VAL A 62 -19.01 7.55 -3.85
N GLN A 63 -18.75 6.81 -2.78
CA GLN A 63 -18.83 7.26 -1.38
C GLN A 63 -17.65 6.68 -0.59
N VAL A 64 -17.31 7.29 0.55
CA VAL A 64 -16.25 6.79 1.43
C VAL A 64 -16.55 5.35 1.86
N VAL A 65 -17.77 5.08 2.33
CA VAL A 65 -18.24 3.72 2.56
C VAL A 65 -19.30 3.40 1.50
N PRO A 66 -19.21 2.26 0.79
CA PRO A 66 -18.19 1.22 0.95
C PRO A 66 -16.96 1.40 0.03
N HIS A 67 -17.01 2.25 -0.99
CA HIS A 67 -16.04 2.20 -2.10
C HIS A 67 -14.58 2.47 -1.70
N ILE A 68 -14.31 3.37 -0.75
CA ILE A 68 -12.93 3.59 -0.26
C ILE A 68 -12.50 2.44 0.65
N THR A 69 -13.39 1.95 1.53
CA THR A 69 -13.09 0.83 2.42
C THR A 69 -12.86 -0.47 1.65
N ASP A 70 -13.61 -0.70 0.59
CA ASP A 70 -13.47 -1.88 -0.28
C ASP A 70 -12.14 -1.80 -1.05
N GLU A 71 -11.76 -0.62 -1.57
CA GLU A 71 -10.45 -0.45 -2.23
C GLU A 71 -9.28 -0.75 -1.27
N ILE A 72 -9.39 -0.35 0.01
CA ILE A 72 -8.37 -0.66 1.01
C ILE A 72 -8.27 -2.18 1.24
N GLN A 73 -9.41 -2.86 1.36
CA GLN A 73 -9.46 -4.32 1.55
C GLN A 73 -8.88 -5.05 0.34
N ASP A 74 -9.35 -4.73 -0.88
CA ASP A 74 -8.87 -5.30 -2.14
C ASP A 74 -7.35 -5.11 -2.30
N TRP A 75 -6.83 -3.95 -1.91
CA TRP A 75 -5.40 -3.66 -1.98
C TRP A 75 -4.60 -4.56 -1.03
N ILE A 76 -5.04 -4.67 0.22
CA ILE A 76 -4.38 -5.50 1.23
C ILE A 76 -4.37 -6.97 0.78
N GLU A 77 -5.51 -7.50 0.35
CA GLU A 77 -5.62 -8.89 -0.11
C GLU A 77 -4.71 -9.14 -1.31
N ARG A 78 -4.69 -8.24 -2.30
CA ARG A 78 -3.83 -8.37 -3.47
C ARG A 78 -2.35 -8.39 -3.10
N VAL A 79 -1.91 -7.48 -2.23
CA VAL A 79 -0.49 -7.35 -1.86
C VAL A 79 -0.04 -8.48 -0.96
N ALA A 80 -0.89 -8.97 -0.06
CA ALA A 80 -0.59 -10.11 0.80
C ALA A 80 -0.31 -11.41 0.01
N MET A 81 -0.87 -11.53 -1.20
CA MET A 81 -0.64 -12.68 -2.08
C MET A 81 0.68 -12.62 -2.85
N ASN A 82 1.35 -11.47 -2.88
CA ASN A 82 2.63 -11.32 -3.57
C ASN A 82 3.76 -11.86 -2.69
N PRO A 83 4.62 -12.77 -3.20
CA PRO A 83 5.78 -13.24 -2.46
C PRO A 83 6.79 -12.09 -2.21
N VAL A 84 7.40 -12.07 -1.02
CA VAL A 84 8.35 -11.02 -0.60
C VAL A 84 9.70 -11.58 -0.12
N ASP A 85 9.81 -12.89 0.09
CA ASP A 85 10.99 -13.56 0.66
C ASP A 85 11.82 -14.31 -0.40
N GLY A 86 11.56 -14.04 -1.69
CA GLY A 86 12.23 -14.72 -2.81
C GLY A 86 11.72 -16.14 -3.09
N THR A 87 10.67 -16.60 -2.40
CA THR A 87 9.95 -17.81 -2.77
C THR A 87 8.86 -17.51 -3.81
N ASP A 88 8.32 -18.55 -4.45
CA ASP A 88 7.16 -18.43 -5.36
C ASP A 88 5.82 -18.57 -4.63
N LYS A 89 5.80 -18.48 -3.29
CA LYS A 89 4.61 -18.73 -2.47
C LYS A 89 4.13 -17.45 -1.76
N PRO A 90 2.81 -17.27 -1.63
CA PRO A 90 2.25 -16.27 -0.72
C PRO A 90 2.70 -16.51 0.72
N ALA A 91 2.81 -15.44 1.49
CA ALA A 91 3.07 -15.53 2.92
C ALA A 91 1.87 -16.13 3.67
N ASP A 92 2.14 -16.86 4.74
CA ASP A 92 1.08 -17.40 5.61
C ASP A 92 0.42 -16.31 6.48
N VAL A 93 1.16 -15.23 6.78
CA VAL A 93 0.72 -14.12 7.63
C VAL A 93 1.14 -12.80 6.99
N CYS A 94 0.22 -11.84 6.95
CA CYS A 94 0.47 -10.46 6.57
C CYS A 94 0.40 -9.56 7.81
N VAL A 95 1.47 -8.84 8.11
CA VAL A 95 1.48 -7.81 9.17
C VAL A 95 1.09 -6.48 8.55
N ILE A 96 0.09 -5.82 9.16
CA ILE A 96 -0.42 -4.52 8.70
C ILE A 96 -0.14 -3.50 9.79
N GLU A 97 0.58 -2.44 9.42
CA GLU A 97 0.78 -1.27 10.25
C GLU A 97 -0.19 -0.16 9.83
N LEU A 98 -0.98 0.32 10.78
CA LEU A 98 -1.73 1.56 10.62
C LEU A 98 -0.94 2.68 11.31
N GLY A 99 -0.20 3.45 10.52
CA GLY A 99 0.57 4.60 11.02
C GLY A 99 -0.32 5.74 11.54
N GLY A 100 0.29 6.64 12.31
CA GLY A 100 -0.38 7.80 12.92
C GLY A 100 -0.92 7.54 14.32
N THR A 101 -1.90 8.35 14.74
CA THR A 101 -2.57 8.25 16.06
C THR A 101 -4.06 7.96 15.91
N ILE A 102 -4.72 7.54 17.00
CA ILE A 102 -6.18 7.32 17.08
C ILE A 102 -6.89 8.34 17.98
#